data_AF-A0A934WJQ1-F1
#
_entry.id   AF-A0A934WJQ1-F1
#
_cell.length_a   1.000
_cell.length_b   1.000
_cell.length_c   1.000
_cell.angle_alpha   90.00
_cell.angle_beta   90.00
_cell.angle_gamma   90.00
#
_symmetry.space_group_name_H-M   'P 1'
#
loop_
_entity.id
_entity.type
_entity.pdbx_description
1 polymer ?
#
loop_
_entity_poly.entity_id
_entity_poly.type
_entity_poly.pdbx_seq_one_letter_code
_entity_poly.pdbx_strand_id
1 'polypeptide(L)'
;GNAVAAGLMLAACYSLIVEGFAFSPLRTLAGVLGGVALILIANRWLKRHDGLSIANVQGADGAKVLLIVGIMTAHSAAEGVGVGVGYGGGRELGDFITIAIALHNVPEGLAIALIMVPRGATVARAALWSVISSLPQPLLAVPAFLFVLTFQPWLPVGLGLAAGAMLWMIFSELLPEASADISHEGLGAVVVVAFAAMLGVTLLF
;
A
#
# COMPACT_ATOMS: atom_id res chain seq x y z
N GLY A 1 13.96 10.68 0.99
CA GLY A 1 13.32 9.35 0.96
C GLY A 1 11.81 9.46 0.96
N ASN A 2 11.24 10.01 2.04
CA ASN A 2 9.79 10.09 2.27
C ASN A 2 9.00 10.80 1.16
N ALA A 3 9.51 11.88 0.55
CA ALA A 3 8.85 12.55 -0.57
C ALA A 3 8.67 11.64 -1.81
N VAL A 4 9.70 10.84 -2.13
CA VAL A 4 9.63 9.87 -3.23
C VAL A 4 8.61 8.79 -2.90
N ALA A 5 8.69 8.21 -1.70
CA ALA A 5 7.74 7.20 -1.24
C ALA A 5 6.30 7.72 -1.27
N ALA A 6 6.07 8.97 -0.82
CA ALA A 6 4.76 9.61 -0.90
C ALA A 6 4.24 9.69 -2.33
N GLY A 7 5.06 10.13 -3.29
CA GLY A 7 4.65 10.19 -4.71
C GLY A 7 4.34 8.82 -5.31
N LEU A 8 5.17 7.81 -5.04
CA LEU A 8 4.95 6.42 -5.48
C LEU A 8 3.63 5.87 -4.91
N MET A 9 3.40 6.01 -3.60
CA MET A 9 2.19 5.53 -2.93
C MET A 9 0.93 6.28 -3.39
N LEU A 10 1.04 7.56 -3.74
CA LEU A 10 -0.08 8.34 -4.25
C LEU A 10 -0.52 7.83 -5.63
N ALA A 11 0.42 7.36 -6.46
CA ALA A 11 0.10 6.71 -7.73
C ALA A 11 -0.57 5.34 -7.52
N ALA A 12 -0.09 4.54 -6.56
CA ALA A 12 -0.76 3.29 -6.18
C ALA A 12 -2.20 3.54 -5.69
N CYS A 13 -2.41 4.56 -4.85
CA CYS A 13 -3.76 4.97 -4.40
C CYS A 13 -4.68 5.34 -5.57
N TYR A 14 -4.15 6.09 -6.55
CA TYR A 14 -4.91 6.45 -7.75
C TYR A 14 -5.35 5.19 -8.51
N SER A 15 -4.42 4.26 -8.79
CA SER A 15 -4.72 3.02 -9.50
C SER A 15 -5.79 2.18 -8.79
N LEU A 16 -5.69 2.00 -7.47
CA LEU A 16 -6.68 1.26 -6.68
C LEU A 16 -8.08 1.88 -6.73
N ILE A 17 -8.17 3.21 -6.66
CA ILE A 17 -9.46 3.91 -6.68
C ILE A 17 -10.09 3.78 -8.06
N VAL A 18 -9.30 3.96 -9.13
CA VAL A 18 -9.77 3.79 -10.51
C VAL A 18 -10.26 2.37 -10.75
N GLU A 19 -9.50 1.37 -10.33
CA GLU A 19 -9.87 -0.03 -10.45
C GLU A 19 -11.14 -0.34 -9.65
N GLY A 20 -11.20 0.07 -8.38
CA GLY A 20 -12.39 -0.12 -7.55
C GLY A 20 -13.64 0.56 -8.15
N PHE A 21 -13.50 1.73 -8.77
CA PHE A 21 -14.60 2.41 -9.46
C PHE A 21 -15.08 1.67 -10.69
N ALA A 22 -14.20 0.94 -11.39
CA ALA A 22 -14.60 0.08 -12.51
C ALA A 22 -15.54 -1.05 -12.05
N PHE A 23 -15.40 -1.55 -10.82
CA PHE A 23 -16.31 -2.55 -10.24
C PHE A 23 -17.55 -1.93 -9.58
N SER A 24 -17.37 -0.99 -8.66
CA SER A 24 -18.47 -0.33 -7.95
C SER A 24 -18.03 0.96 -7.26
N PRO A 25 -18.44 2.15 -7.75
CA PRO A 25 -18.04 3.42 -7.16
C PRO A 25 -18.44 3.57 -5.69
N LEU A 26 -19.68 3.21 -5.34
CA LEU A 26 -20.19 3.35 -3.96
C LEU A 26 -19.46 2.45 -2.97
N ARG A 27 -19.18 1.20 -3.35
CA ARG A 27 -18.45 0.25 -2.48
C ARG A 27 -17.00 0.68 -2.29
N THR A 28 -16.38 1.21 -3.34
CA THR A 28 -15.02 1.74 -3.27
C THR A 28 -14.95 2.99 -2.40
N LEU A 29 -15.88 3.93 -2.53
CA LEU A 29 -15.96 5.10 -1.64
C LEU A 29 -16.18 4.69 -0.18
N ALA A 30 -17.08 3.74 0.07
CA ALA A 30 -17.28 3.18 1.41
C ALA A 30 -16.00 2.51 1.94
N GLY A 31 -15.27 1.79 1.08
CA GLY A 31 -13.95 1.25 1.36
C GLY A 31 -12.95 2.33 1.75
N VAL A 32 -12.81 3.39 0.96
CA VAL A 32 -11.90 4.53 1.24
C VAL A 32 -12.17 5.14 2.61
N LEU A 33 -13.44 5.46 2.91
CA LEU A 33 -13.82 5.99 4.22
C LEU A 33 -13.55 4.99 5.34
N GLY A 34 -13.83 3.70 5.10
CA GLY A 34 -13.52 2.61 6.01
C GLY A 34 -12.03 2.46 6.28
N GLY A 35 -11.18 2.60 5.27
CA GLY A 35 -9.72 2.59 5.37
C GLY A 35 -9.19 3.73 6.23
N VAL A 36 -9.70 4.96 6.01
CA VAL A 36 -9.38 6.11 6.86
C VAL A 36 -9.84 5.88 8.30
N ALA A 37 -11.04 5.36 8.52
CA ALA A 37 -11.53 5.06 9.86
C ALA A 37 -10.66 3.99 10.55
N LEU A 38 -10.34 2.91 9.85
CA LEU A 38 -9.52 1.81 10.33
C LEU A 38 -8.14 2.30 10.76
N ILE A 39 -7.48 3.11 9.92
CA ILE A 39 -6.14 3.58 10.23
C ILE A 39 -6.12 4.60 11.37
N LEU A 40 -7.16 5.44 11.49
CA LEU A 40 -7.30 6.34 12.63
C LEU A 40 -7.49 5.58 13.94
N ILE A 41 -8.27 4.49 13.92
CA ILE A 41 -8.45 3.60 15.06
C ILE A 41 -7.13 2.92 15.42
N ALA A 42 -6.45 2.32 14.43
CA ALA A 42 -5.17 1.64 14.60
C ALA A 42 -4.11 2.60 15.17
N ASN A 43 -3.95 3.79 14.58
CA ASN A 43 -2.99 4.79 15.05
C ASN A 43 -3.27 5.25 16.48
N ARG A 44 -4.54 5.49 16.84
CA ARG A 44 -4.92 5.83 18.22
C ARG A 44 -4.64 4.69 19.20
N TRP A 45 -4.86 3.45 18.78
CA TRP A 45 -4.61 2.27 19.61
C TRP A 45 -3.10 2.06 19.84
N LEU A 46 -2.29 2.22 18.79
CA LEU A 46 -0.83 2.12 18.86
C LEU A 46 -0.23 3.21 19.74
N LYS A 47 -0.66 4.47 19.58
CA LYS A 47 -0.20 5.60 20.42
C LYS A 47 -0.55 5.45 21.91
N ARG A 48 -1.52 4.60 22.27
CA ARG A 48 -1.85 4.31 23.67
C ARG A 48 -0.97 3.22 24.28
N HIS A 49 -0.29 2.43 23.45
CA HIS A 49 0.62 1.38 23.89
C HIS A 49 2.06 1.81 23.59
N ASP A 50 2.61 2.65 24.47
CA ASP A 50 4.02 3.02 24.43
C ASP A 50 4.91 1.80 24.75
N GLY A 51 5.91 1.55 23.91
CA GLY A 51 6.83 0.41 24.06
C GLY A 51 6.93 -0.52 22.84
N LEU A 52 6.32 -0.17 21.71
CA LEU A 52 6.42 -0.99 20.49
C LEU A 52 7.84 -0.97 19.92
N SER A 53 8.36 -2.16 19.64
CA SER A 53 9.63 -2.34 18.95
C SER A 53 9.45 -3.16 17.69
N ILE A 54 9.87 -2.64 16.55
CA ILE A 54 9.92 -3.35 15.27
C ILE A 54 11.28 -3.17 14.63
N ALA A 55 11.93 -4.26 14.21
CA ALA A 55 13.19 -4.23 13.46
C ALA A 55 14.35 -3.47 14.15
N ASN A 56 14.37 -3.38 15.48
CA ASN A 56 15.23 -2.52 16.33
C ASN A 56 14.89 -1.02 16.33
N VAL A 57 13.78 -0.63 15.72
CA VAL A 57 13.18 0.69 15.83
C VAL A 57 12.22 0.68 17.01
N GLN A 58 12.32 1.65 17.92
CA GLN A 58 11.57 1.68 19.18
C GLN A 58 10.69 2.93 19.28
N GLY A 59 9.66 2.84 20.13
CA GLY A 59 8.81 3.98 20.46
C GLY A 59 7.99 4.47 19.26
N ALA A 60 7.92 5.78 19.06
CA ALA A 60 7.10 6.39 18.01
C ALA A 60 7.47 5.91 16.60
N ASP A 61 8.76 5.73 16.30
CA ASP A 61 9.20 5.24 14.99
C ASP A 61 8.84 3.76 14.80
N GLY A 62 8.87 2.95 15.86
CA GLY A 62 8.44 1.55 15.81
C GLY A 62 6.94 1.42 15.49
N ALA A 63 6.11 2.26 16.11
CA ALA A 63 4.68 2.33 15.82
C ALA A 63 4.41 2.76 14.37
N LYS A 64 5.18 3.71 13.83
CA LYS A 64 5.07 4.12 12.42
C LYS A 64 5.42 2.98 11.48
N VAL A 65 6.54 2.29 11.71
CA VAL A 65 6.91 1.12 10.88
C VAL A 65 5.81 0.06 10.93
N LEU A 66 5.19 -0.18 12.09
CA LEU A 66 4.06 -1.10 12.20
C LEU A 66 2.85 -0.64 11.39
N LEU A 67 2.51 0.65 11.43
CA LEU A 67 1.44 1.22 10.60
C LEU A 67 1.73 1.02 9.12
N ILE A 68 2.96 1.30 8.68
CA ILE A 68 3.40 1.13 7.29
C ILE A 68 3.26 -0.32 6.86
N VAL A 69 3.89 -1.25 7.58
CA VAL A 69 3.81 -2.68 7.28
C VAL A 69 2.35 -3.15 7.29
N GLY A 70 1.54 -2.72 8.25
CA GLY A 70 0.13 -3.07 8.34
C GLY A 70 -0.71 -2.57 7.16
N ILE A 71 -0.47 -1.33 6.71
CA ILE A 71 -1.14 -0.79 5.52
C ILE A 71 -0.71 -1.53 4.26
N MET A 72 0.59 -1.76 4.07
CA MET A 72 1.10 -2.52 2.92
C MET A 72 0.58 -3.97 2.94
N THR A 73 0.40 -4.56 4.13
CA THR A 73 -0.23 -5.88 4.29
C THR A 73 -1.68 -5.88 3.79
N ALA A 74 -2.46 -4.85 4.13
CA ALA A 74 -3.83 -4.72 3.65
C ALA A 74 -3.90 -4.45 2.14
N HIS A 75 -2.94 -3.70 1.60
CA HIS A 75 -2.78 -3.47 0.17
C HIS A 75 -2.52 -4.79 -0.59
N SER A 76 -1.49 -5.52 -0.18
CA SER A 76 -1.12 -6.83 -0.71
C SER A 76 -2.24 -7.87 -0.58
N ALA A 77 -3.08 -7.77 0.45
CA ALA A 77 -4.26 -8.61 0.57
C ALA A 77 -5.27 -8.36 -0.56
N ALA A 78 -5.53 -7.09 -0.90
CA ALA A 78 -6.42 -6.73 -2.00
C ALA A 78 -5.86 -7.17 -3.37
N GLU A 79 -4.55 -7.01 -3.59
CA GLU A 79 -3.88 -7.51 -4.79
C GLU A 79 -3.97 -9.04 -4.91
N GLY A 80 -3.79 -9.78 -3.81
CA GLY A 80 -3.99 -11.23 -3.78
C GLY A 80 -5.39 -11.63 -4.24
N VAL A 81 -6.42 -10.94 -3.74
CA VAL A 81 -7.80 -11.16 -4.21
C VAL A 81 -7.94 -10.82 -5.69
N GLY A 82 -7.32 -9.74 -6.16
CA GLY A 82 -7.27 -9.35 -7.58
C GLY A 82 -6.67 -10.44 -8.47
N VAL A 83 -5.53 -11.02 -8.08
CA VAL A 83 -4.90 -12.16 -8.77
C VAL A 83 -5.86 -13.34 -8.85
N GLY A 84 -6.46 -13.73 -7.72
CA GLY A 84 -7.37 -14.88 -7.68
C GLY A 84 -8.63 -14.69 -8.52
N VAL A 85 -9.26 -13.51 -8.42
CA VAL A 85 -10.41 -13.13 -9.26
C VAL A 85 -10.02 -13.06 -10.74
N GLY A 86 -8.82 -12.55 -11.04
CA GLY A 86 -8.25 -12.50 -12.39
C GLY A 86 -8.14 -13.88 -13.04
N TYR A 87 -7.54 -14.85 -12.34
CA TYR A 87 -7.51 -16.24 -12.79
C TYR A 87 -8.91 -16.86 -12.91
N GLY A 88 -9.87 -16.40 -12.13
CA GLY A 88 -11.29 -16.76 -12.25
C GLY A 88 -11.92 -16.36 -13.59
N GLY A 89 -11.41 -15.29 -14.22
CA GLY A 89 -11.79 -14.83 -15.55
C GLY A 89 -11.06 -15.54 -16.69
N GLY A 90 -10.07 -16.39 -16.39
CA GLY A 90 -9.28 -17.14 -17.36
C GLY A 90 -7.77 -16.97 -17.18
N ARG A 91 -7.01 -17.92 -17.72
CA ARG A 91 -5.54 -17.97 -17.55
C ARG A 91 -4.83 -16.74 -18.12
N GLU A 92 -5.22 -16.29 -19.31
CA GLU A 92 -4.58 -15.16 -19.98
C GLU A 92 -4.70 -13.87 -19.15
N LEU A 93 -5.89 -13.60 -18.62
CA LEU A 93 -6.14 -12.47 -17.73
C LEU A 93 -5.39 -12.61 -16.40
N GLY A 94 -5.38 -13.81 -15.81
CA GLY A 94 -4.65 -14.09 -14.57
C GLY A 94 -3.13 -13.91 -14.70
N ASP A 95 -2.53 -14.43 -15.78
CA ASP A 95 -1.10 -14.29 -16.05
C ASP A 95 -0.73 -12.81 -16.25
N PHE A 96 -1.54 -12.06 -16.99
CA PHE A 96 -1.36 -10.61 -17.19
C PHE A 96 -1.41 -9.83 -15.86
N ILE A 97 -2.47 -10.02 -15.06
CA ILE A 97 -2.64 -9.34 -13.76
C ILE A 97 -1.49 -9.68 -12.82
N THR A 98 -1.06 -10.95 -12.78
CA THR A 98 0.02 -11.41 -11.90
C THR A 98 1.34 -10.74 -12.24
N ILE A 99 1.69 -10.64 -13.54
CA ILE A 99 2.90 -9.97 -13.98
C ILE A 99 2.85 -8.47 -13.67
N ALA A 100 1.70 -7.82 -13.92
CA ALA A 100 1.51 -6.41 -13.62
C ALA A 100 1.71 -6.13 -12.12
N ILE A 101 1.10 -6.92 -11.24
CA ILE A 101 1.25 -6.81 -9.78
C ILE A 101 2.69 -7.10 -9.34
N ALA A 102 3.36 -8.12 -9.91
CA ALA A 102 4.75 -8.41 -9.59
C ALA A 102 5.68 -7.23 -9.89
N LEU A 103 5.45 -6.53 -11.00
CA LEU A 103 6.20 -5.33 -11.36
C LEU A 103 5.83 -4.13 -10.49
N HIS A 104 4.56 -3.99 -10.11
CA HIS A 104 4.08 -2.96 -9.18
C HIS A 104 4.72 -3.08 -7.78
N ASN A 105 4.90 -4.32 -7.30
CA ASN A 105 5.45 -4.59 -5.98
C ASN A 105 6.93 -4.19 -5.82
N VAL A 106 7.69 -4.05 -6.91
CA VAL A 106 9.11 -3.66 -6.83
C VAL A 106 9.27 -2.22 -6.30
N PRO A 107 8.62 -1.20 -6.89
CA PRO A 107 8.53 0.14 -6.32
C PRO A 107 8.01 0.18 -4.87
N GLU A 108 7.01 -0.64 -4.53
CA GLU A 108 6.44 -0.68 -3.18
C GLU A 108 7.42 -1.21 -2.14
N GLY A 109 8.10 -2.31 -2.44
CA GLY A 109 9.14 -2.85 -1.57
C GLY A 109 10.30 -1.87 -1.37
N LEU A 110 10.65 -1.12 -2.42
CA LEU A 110 11.61 -0.02 -2.31
C LEU A 110 11.09 1.10 -1.40
N ALA A 111 9.80 1.46 -1.47
CA ALA A 111 9.21 2.47 -0.59
C ALA A 111 9.32 2.08 0.89
N ILE A 112 9.06 0.81 1.24
CA ILE A 112 9.27 0.29 2.61
C ILE A 112 10.73 0.44 3.03
N ALA A 113 11.69 0.08 2.16
CA ALA A 113 13.10 0.20 2.46
C ALA A 113 13.57 1.65 2.64
N LEU A 114 13.09 2.58 1.80
CA LEU A 114 13.40 4.01 1.88
C LEU A 114 12.89 4.66 3.16
N ILE A 115 11.92 4.03 3.85
CA ILE A 115 11.35 4.53 5.10
C ILE A 115 12.01 3.85 6.31
N MET A 116 12.23 2.53 6.27
CA MET A 116 12.76 1.77 7.41
C MET A 116 14.27 1.96 7.62
N VAL A 117 15.07 2.01 6.54
CA VAL A 117 16.53 2.06 6.64
C VAL A 117 17.02 3.36 7.32
N PRO A 118 16.51 4.56 6.96
CA PRO A 118 16.88 5.79 7.68
C PRO A 118 16.53 5.80 9.17
N ARG A 119 15.61 4.93 9.60
CA ARG A 119 15.17 4.77 11.00
C ARG A 119 15.95 3.71 11.77
N GLY A 120 17.04 3.19 11.21
CA GLY A 120 17.94 2.26 11.88
C GLY A 120 17.69 0.78 11.58
N ALA A 121 16.75 0.43 10.70
CA ALA A 121 16.63 -0.94 10.21
C ALA A 121 17.76 -1.27 9.22
N THR A 122 18.26 -2.50 9.22
CA THR A 122 19.20 -2.95 8.18
C THR A 122 18.46 -3.19 6.87
N VAL A 123 19.16 -3.10 5.73
CA VAL A 123 18.59 -3.39 4.40
C VAL A 123 17.95 -4.79 4.36
N ALA A 124 18.62 -5.79 4.92
CA ALA A 124 18.09 -7.16 4.98
C ALA A 124 16.78 -7.25 5.79
N ARG A 125 16.65 -6.49 6.88
CA ARG A 125 15.40 -6.44 7.64
C ARG A 125 14.31 -5.70 6.89
N ALA A 126 14.63 -4.59 6.24
CA ALA A 126 13.65 -3.89 5.41
C ALA A 126 13.13 -4.77 4.28
N ALA A 127 14.01 -5.53 3.61
CA ALA A 127 13.63 -6.52 2.61
C ALA A 127 12.75 -7.62 3.20
N LEU A 128 13.10 -8.17 4.37
CA LEU A 128 12.27 -9.17 5.06
C LEU A 128 10.88 -8.62 5.40
N TRP A 129 10.79 -7.39 5.90
CA TRP A 129 9.51 -6.77 6.23
C TRP A 129 8.66 -6.50 4.98
N SER A 130 9.29 -6.15 3.85
CA SER A 130 8.61 -6.06 2.55
C SER A 130 8.05 -7.41 2.10
N VAL A 131 8.80 -8.51 2.26
CA VAL A 131 8.29 -9.87 1.96
C VAL A 131 7.14 -10.22 2.89
N ILE A 132 7.27 -9.94 4.20
CA ILE A 132 6.22 -10.23 5.19
C ILE A 132 4.94 -9.48 4.86
N SER A 133 5.01 -8.20 4.48
CA SER A 133 3.83 -7.44 4.10
C SER A 133 3.15 -7.99 2.84
N SER A 134 3.89 -8.66 1.95
CA SER A 134 3.32 -9.24 0.71
C SER A 134 2.81 -10.68 0.86
N LEU A 135 3.05 -11.35 1.99
CA LEU A 135 2.52 -12.70 2.25
C LEU A 135 1.00 -12.86 2.07
N PRO A 136 0.14 -11.86 2.34
CA PRO A 136 -1.29 -11.98 2.06
C PRO A 136 -1.63 -12.24 0.59
N GLN A 137 -0.78 -11.83 -0.37
CA GLN A 137 -1.03 -12.04 -1.80
C GLN A 137 -1.23 -13.52 -2.14
N PRO A 138 -0.24 -14.42 -1.94
CA PRO A 138 -0.42 -15.85 -2.24
C PRO A 138 -1.47 -16.52 -1.34
N LEU A 139 -1.63 -16.04 -0.10
CA LEU A 139 -2.59 -16.59 0.85
C LEU A 139 -4.04 -16.33 0.44
N LEU A 140 -4.32 -15.16 -0.17
CA LEU A 140 -5.67 -14.78 -0.59
C LEU A 140 -5.95 -15.07 -2.06
N ALA A 141 -4.93 -15.17 -2.92
CA ALA A 141 -5.11 -15.50 -4.33
C ALA A 141 -5.79 -16.85 -4.54
N VAL A 142 -5.36 -17.89 -3.81
CA VAL A 142 -5.94 -19.24 -3.91
C VAL A 142 -7.43 -19.27 -3.52
N PRO A 143 -7.84 -18.82 -2.32
CA PRO A 143 -9.26 -18.80 -1.95
C PRO A 143 -10.07 -17.84 -2.82
N ALA A 144 -9.51 -16.70 -3.24
CA ALA A 144 -10.20 -15.80 -4.16
C ALA A 144 -10.47 -16.45 -5.53
N PHE A 145 -9.53 -17.27 -6.04
CA PHE A 145 -9.72 -18.06 -7.26
C PHE A 145 -10.74 -19.20 -7.08
N LEU A 146 -10.73 -19.89 -5.93
CA LEU A 146 -11.69 -20.97 -5.67
C LEU A 146 -13.12 -20.44 -5.45
N PHE A 147 -13.25 -19.21 -4.92
CA PHE A 147 -14.52 -18.61 -4.51
C PHE A 147 -14.74 -17.24 -5.19
N VAL A 148 -14.43 -17.12 -6.48
CA VAL A 148 -14.49 -15.85 -7.23
C VAL A 148 -15.82 -15.12 -7.07
N LEU A 149 -16.93 -15.84 -7.19
CA LEU A 149 -18.28 -15.27 -7.06
C LEU A 149 -18.54 -14.69 -5.66
N THR A 150 -17.84 -15.19 -4.65
CA THR A 150 -17.91 -14.67 -3.28
C THR A 150 -17.01 -13.45 -3.12
N PHE A 151 -15.79 -13.45 -3.67
CA PHE A 151 -14.80 -12.38 -3.46
C PHE A 151 -14.99 -11.16 -4.37
N GLN A 152 -15.37 -11.36 -5.64
CA GLN A 152 -15.49 -10.29 -6.63
C GLN A 152 -16.38 -9.11 -6.17
N PRO A 153 -17.54 -9.31 -5.51
CA PRO A 153 -18.37 -8.19 -5.05
C PRO A 153 -17.70 -7.36 -3.93
N TRP A 154 -16.75 -7.92 -3.18
CA TRP A 154 -16.06 -7.27 -2.07
C TRP A 154 -14.73 -6.65 -2.47
N LEU A 155 -14.17 -7.03 -3.62
CA LEU A 155 -12.96 -6.43 -4.19
C LEU A 155 -12.96 -4.89 -4.14
N PRO A 156 -14.00 -4.17 -4.61
CA PRO A 156 -14.01 -2.70 -4.54
C PRO A 156 -13.92 -2.15 -3.11
N VAL A 157 -14.49 -2.85 -2.12
CA VAL A 157 -14.39 -2.45 -0.71
C VAL A 157 -12.95 -2.60 -0.22
N GLY A 158 -12.29 -3.72 -0.56
CA GLY A 158 -10.89 -3.98 -0.20
C GLY A 158 -9.91 -2.98 -0.83
N LEU A 159 -10.05 -2.72 -2.14
CA LEU A 159 -9.24 -1.73 -2.87
C LEU A 159 -9.41 -0.33 -2.27
N GLY A 160 -10.66 0.06 -2.00
CA GLY A 160 -10.95 1.33 -1.33
C GLY A 160 -10.33 1.41 0.06
N LEU A 161 -10.45 0.36 0.87
CA LEU A 161 -9.89 0.32 2.23
C LEU A 161 -8.38 0.52 2.22
N ALA A 162 -7.65 -0.18 1.33
CA ALA A 162 -6.22 0.01 1.17
C ALA A 162 -5.86 1.44 0.74
N ALA A 163 -6.55 1.98 -0.28
CA ALA A 163 -6.33 3.34 -0.77
C ALA A 163 -6.58 4.40 0.31
N GLY A 164 -7.67 4.29 1.08
CA GLY A 164 -7.99 5.23 2.15
C GLY A 164 -6.95 5.24 3.27
N ALA A 165 -6.45 4.06 3.67
CA ALA A 165 -5.40 3.96 4.67
C ALA A 165 -4.07 4.55 4.19
N MET A 166 -3.66 4.25 2.95
CA MET A 166 -2.46 4.81 2.33
C MET A 166 -2.52 6.32 2.15
N LEU A 167 -3.66 6.88 1.69
CA LEU A 167 -3.85 8.33 1.59
C LEU A 167 -3.65 9.00 2.94
N TRP A 168 -4.26 8.47 4.01
CA TRP A 168 -4.05 9.00 5.36
C TRP A 168 -2.57 8.98 5.76
N MET A 169 -1.83 7.90 5.47
CA MET A 169 -0.41 7.78 5.78
C MET A 169 0.44 8.81 5.02
N ILE A 170 0.16 9.00 3.73
CA ILE A 170 0.84 10.00 2.90
C ILE A 170 0.70 11.39 3.53
N PHE A 171 -0.53 11.80 3.83
CA PHE A 171 -0.80 13.15 4.34
C PHE A 171 -0.46 13.36 5.81
N SER A 172 -0.59 12.34 6.65
CA SER A 172 -0.41 12.47 8.10
C SER A 172 1.01 12.15 8.57
N GLU A 173 1.79 11.39 7.79
CA GLU A 173 3.12 10.95 8.18
C GLU A 173 4.18 11.33 7.13
N LEU A 174 4.04 10.86 5.88
CA LEU A 174 5.14 10.99 4.89
C LEU A 174 5.39 12.42 4.44
N LEU A 175 4.34 13.19 4.10
CA LEU A 175 4.50 14.57 3.67
C LEU A 175 4.98 15.50 4.80
N PRO A 176 4.43 15.44 6.03
CA PRO A 176 4.96 16.23 7.14
C PRO A 176 6.43 15.95 7.43
N GLU A 177 6.85 14.69 7.44
CA GLU A 177 8.26 14.35 7.65
C GLU A 177 9.15 14.81 6.49
N ALA A 178 8.72 14.60 5.25
CA ALA A 178 9.49 15.05 4.09
C ALA A 178 9.66 16.58 4.08
N SER A 179 8.67 17.32 4.56
CA SER A 179 8.74 18.79 4.65
C SER A 179 9.77 19.29 5.66
N ALA A 180 10.26 18.43 6.56
CA ALA A 180 11.35 18.75 7.48
C ALA A 180 12.73 18.69 6.79
N ASP A 181 12.86 17.89 5.72
CA ASP A 181 14.14 17.63 5.04
C ASP A 181 14.39 18.54 3.83
N ILE A 182 13.32 19.00 3.16
CA ILE A 182 13.39 19.75 1.90
C ILE A 182 12.40 20.91 1.86
N SER A 183 12.66 21.91 1.01
CA SER A 183 11.77 23.07 0.84
C SER A 183 10.38 22.65 0.35
N HIS A 184 9.35 23.46 0.63
CA HIS A 184 7.97 23.18 0.18
C HIS A 184 7.88 23.01 -1.35
N GLU A 185 8.60 23.83 -2.10
CA GLU A 185 8.68 23.72 -3.57
C GLU A 185 9.37 22.42 -4.00
N GLY A 186 10.50 22.08 -3.38
CA GLY A 186 11.22 20.84 -3.65
C GLY A 186 10.41 19.60 -3.31
N LEU A 187 9.64 19.64 -2.21
CA LEU A 187 8.71 18.59 -1.82
C LEU A 187 7.66 18.35 -2.90
N GLY A 188 7.00 19.42 -3.35
CA GLY A 188 6.02 19.34 -4.43
C GLY A 188 6.62 18.73 -5.70
N ALA A 189 7.80 19.23 -6.12
CA ALA A 189 8.48 18.72 -7.31
C ALA A 189 8.80 17.23 -7.22
N VAL A 190 9.39 16.77 -6.11
CA VAL A 190 9.78 15.36 -5.93
C VAL A 190 8.55 14.44 -5.89
N VAL A 191 7.50 14.83 -5.17
CA VAL A 191 6.25 14.06 -5.09
C VAL A 191 5.61 13.93 -6.47
N VAL A 192 5.51 15.04 -7.22
CA VAL A 192 4.91 15.04 -8.56
C VAL A 192 5.74 14.22 -9.54
N VAL A 193 7.06 14.34 -9.53
CA VAL A 193 7.94 13.55 -10.40
C VAL A 193 7.85 12.06 -10.07
N ALA A 194 7.88 11.68 -8.80
CA ALA A 194 7.76 10.28 -8.39
C ALA A 194 6.37 9.71 -8.75
N PHE A 195 5.30 10.47 -8.53
CA PHE A 195 3.94 10.13 -8.93
C PHE A 195 3.84 9.92 -10.45
N ALA A 196 4.34 10.87 -11.25
CA ALA A 196 4.33 10.79 -12.70
C ALA A 196 5.16 9.61 -13.24
N ALA A 197 6.33 9.35 -12.64
CA ALA A 197 7.16 8.20 -12.98
C ALA A 197 6.41 6.89 -12.71
N MET A 198 5.74 6.77 -11.57
CA MET A 198 4.97 5.56 -11.22
C MET A 198 3.73 5.38 -12.10
N LEU A 199 3.03 6.46 -12.45
CA LEU A 199 1.96 6.39 -13.45
C LEU A 199 2.49 5.96 -14.82
N GLY A 200 3.64 6.50 -15.24
CA GLY A 200 4.31 6.09 -16.46
C GLY A 200 4.63 4.60 -16.48
N VAL A 201 5.14 4.06 -15.37
CA VAL A 201 5.35 2.61 -15.20
C VAL A 201 4.03 1.86 -15.30
N THR A 202 2.98 2.35 -14.66
CA THR A 202 1.65 1.70 -14.70
C THR A 202 1.06 1.66 -16.10
N LEU A 203 1.33 2.67 -16.95
CA LEU A 203 0.84 2.71 -18.34
C LEU A 203 1.58 1.77 -19.30
N LEU A 204 2.74 1.23 -18.90
CA LEU A 204 3.47 0.25 -19.72
C LEU A 204 2.87 -1.16 -19.64
N PHE A 205 1.89 -1.37 -18.78
CA PHE A 205 1.23 -2.65 -18.52
C PHE A 205 -0.28 -2.47 -18.63
#